data_AF-A0AAW6P4M9-F1
#
_entry.id   AF-A0AAW6P4M9-F1
#
_cell.length_a   1.000
_cell.length_b   1.000
_cell.length_c   1.000
_cell.angle_alpha   90.00
_cell.angle_beta   90.00
_cell.angle_gamma   90.00
#
_symmetry.space_group_name_H-M   'P 1'
#
loop_
_entity.id
_entity.type
_entity.pdbx_description
1 polymer ?
#
loop_
_entity_poly.entity_id
_entity_poly.type
_entity_poly.pdbx_seq_one_letter_code
_entity_poly.pdbx_strand_id
1 'polypeptide(L)'
;MYSGEADAGLAAAKQDSAAAATAVQSLSTRVEQQGDAIVAQGAAVTALDTRLTAAEGAATGQASALQQLDSKVTQQGDALTAQASSLSQLSAEVDDASAAVETTQQAVAGLQDGLQAMYSVKLQVTSNGKIYGAGMGIGIENTPSGMQSQVLFAADRFAVINTANGAISTPFVVQAGQVYINSAIIGDSTVTMQKIADVLQSTDYIAGQRGWRLTKAGSFELNSTVAGQGRLVMTNQRIEIYDVNGVLRVRLGIW
;
A
#
# COMPACT_ATOMS: atom_id res chain seq x y z
N MET A 1 110.77 45.14 69.30
CA MET A 1 110.04 43.92 68.87
C MET A 1 108.54 44.15 68.70
N TYR A 2 107.89 44.98 69.53
CA TYR A 2 106.43 45.22 69.47
C TYR A 2 105.88 45.89 68.19
N SER A 3 106.70 46.61 67.41
CA SER A 3 106.25 47.31 66.20
C SER A 3 106.12 46.41 64.95
N GLY A 4 106.87 45.30 64.86
CA GLY A 4 106.86 44.42 63.69
C GLY A 4 105.66 43.48 63.63
N GLU A 5 105.15 43.04 64.78
CA GLU A 5 103.94 42.20 64.89
C GLU A 5 102.67 43.02 64.62
N ALA A 6 102.63 44.28 65.07
CA ALA A 6 101.54 45.21 64.79
C ALA A 6 101.44 45.57 63.29
N ASP A 7 102.57 45.77 62.60
CA ASP A 7 102.60 46.00 61.15
C ASP A 7 102.17 44.76 60.34
N ALA A 8 102.55 43.56 60.77
CA ALA A 8 102.14 42.31 60.14
C ALA A 8 100.62 42.05 60.27
N GLY A 9 100.05 42.32 61.45
CA GLY A 9 98.59 42.22 61.67
C GLY A 9 97.79 43.23 60.85
N LEU A 10 98.27 44.47 60.72
CA LEU A 10 97.66 45.49 59.87
C LEU A 10 97.74 45.12 58.38
N ALA A 11 98.85 44.53 57.93
CA ALA A 11 99.00 44.06 56.55
C ALA A 11 98.01 42.92 56.22
N ALA A 12 97.85 41.94 57.12
CA ALA A 12 96.87 40.86 56.97
C ALA A 12 95.43 41.39 56.92
N ALA A 13 95.06 42.31 57.83
CA ALA A 13 93.73 42.93 57.83
C ALA A 13 93.43 43.73 56.55
N LYS A 14 94.43 44.43 55.99
CA LYS A 14 94.30 45.12 54.69
C LYS A 14 94.09 44.12 53.55
N GLN A 15 94.81 43.00 53.57
CA GLN A 15 94.66 41.95 52.57
C GLN A 15 93.29 41.28 52.64
N ASP A 16 92.80 40.96 53.83
CA ASP A 16 91.45 40.40 54.05
C ASP A 16 90.36 41.38 53.62
N SER A 17 90.53 42.67 53.95
CA SER A 17 89.62 43.73 53.50
C SER A 17 89.59 43.84 51.97
N ALA A 18 90.73 43.70 51.29
CA ALA A 18 90.80 43.75 49.83
C ALA A 18 90.13 42.51 49.19
N ALA A 19 90.35 41.32 49.77
CA ALA A 19 89.69 40.09 49.34
C ALA A 19 88.17 40.17 49.53
N ALA A 20 87.71 40.68 50.68
CA ALA A 20 86.29 40.91 50.97
C ALA A 20 85.67 41.90 49.98
N ALA A 21 86.35 43.01 49.66
CA ALA A 21 85.86 43.97 48.67
C ALA A 21 85.70 43.34 47.27
N THR A 22 86.64 42.47 46.87
CA THR A 22 86.56 41.75 45.59
C THR A 22 85.40 40.74 45.56
N ALA A 23 85.17 40.03 46.68
CA ALA A 23 84.05 39.11 46.81
C ALA A 23 82.69 39.86 46.76
N VAL A 24 82.59 41.00 47.45
CA VAL A 24 81.39 41.87 47.40
C VAL A 24 81.15 42.39 45.99
N GLN A 25 82.20 42.85 45.29
CA GLN A 25 82.07 43.30 43.90
C GLN A 25 81.58 42.17 42.98
N SER A 26 82.12 40.96 43.16
CA SER A 26 81.71 39.77 42.38
C SER A 26 80.26 39.38 42.66
N LEU A 27 79.82 39.45 43.92
CA LEU A 27 78.43 39.21 44.30
C LEU A 27 77.51 40.27 43.71
N SER A 28 77.90 41.55 43.76
CA SER A 28 77.14 42.65 43.16
C SER A 28 76.90 42.40 41.67
N THR A 29 77.95 42.06 40.92
CA THR A 29 77.83 41.74 39.49
C THR A 29 76.94 40.52 39.24
N ARG A 30 77.01 39.46 40.07
CA ARG A 30 76.13 38.30 39.93
C ARG A 30 74.67 38.64 40.24
N VAL A 31 74.41 39.46 41.25
CA VAL A 31 73.05 39.91 41.62
C VAL A 31 72.46 40.79 40.52
N GLU A 32 73.25 41.69 39.92
CA GLU A 32 72.84 42.49 38.76
C GLU A 32 72.47 41.57 37.57
N GLN A 33 73.34 40.62 37.23
CA GLN A 33 73.06 39.63 36.17
C GLN A 33 71.81 38.78 36.45
N GLN A 34 71.59 38.39 37.71
CA GLN A 34 70.37 37.68 38.11
C GLN A 34 69.13 38.56 38.01
N GLY A 35 69.24 39.84 38.39
CA GLY A 35 68.17 40.83 38.21
C GLY A 35 67.75 40.95 36.76
N ASP A 36 68.71 41.09 35.85
CA ASP A 36 68.46 41.16 34.40
C ASP A 36 67.82 39.87 33.87
N ALA A 37 68.29 38.70 34.31
CA ALA A 37 67.73 37.41 33.91
C ALA A 37 66.28 37.20 34.40
N ILE A 38 65.97 37.64 35.62
CA ILE A 38 64.61 37.60 36.19
C ILE A 38 63.67 38.53 35.40
N VAL A 39 64.13 39.72 35.03
CA VAL A 39 63.38 40.66 34.18
C VAL A 39 63.08 40.02 32.82
N ALA A 40 64.07 39.38 32.19
CA ALA A 40 63.89 38.68 30.91
C ALA A 40 62.89 37.50 31.02
N GLN A 41 62.96 36.71 32.10
CA GLN A 41 61.98 35.66 32.37
C GLN A 41 60.56 36.20 32.59
N GLY A 42 60.41 37.30 33.33
CA GLY A 42 59.12 37.97 33.53
C GLY A 42 58.50 38.45 32.21
N ALA A 43 59.32 38.98 31.30
CA ALA A 43 58.88 39.34 29.96
C ALA A 43 58.43 38.12 29.14
N ALA A 44 59.17 37.00 29.19
CA ALA A 44 58.80 35.77 28.51
C ALA A 44 57.50 35.14 29.06
N VAL A 45 57.29 35.17 30.38
CA VAL A 45 56.05 34.70 31.02
C VAL A 45 54.86 35.55 30.57
N THR A 46 55.01 36.87 30.54
CA THR A 46 53.96 37.79 30.05
C THR A 46 53.60 37.51 28.58
N ALA A 47 54.61 37.22 27.76
CA ALA A 47 54.40 36.85 26.36
C ALA A 47 53.68 35.49 26.21
N LEU A 48 54.00 34.50 27.07
CA LEU A 48 53.30 33.22 27.11
C LEU A 48 51.84 33.38 27.54
N ASP A 49 51.57 34.19 28.56
CA ASP A 49 50.21 34.50 29.06
C ASP A 49 49.34 35.13 27.96
N THR A 50 49.90 36.10 27.23
CA THR A 50 49.23 36.74 26.09
C THR A 50 48.91 35.72 24.98
N ARG A 51 49.86 34.82 24.67
CA ARG A 51 49.66 33.77 23.65
C ARG A 51 48.65 32.72 24.10
N LEU A 52 48.63 32.36 25.39
CA LEU A 52 47.67 31.41 25.95
C LEU A 52 46.26 31.97 25.88
N THR A 53 46.06 33.22 26.31
CA THR A 53 44.76 33.92 26.22
C THR A 53 44.24 33.96 24.78
N ALA A 54 45.12 34.25 23.81
CA ALA A 54 44.74 34.25 22.39
C ALA A 54 44.35 32.85 21.89
N ALA A 55 45.06 31.80 22.32
CA ALA A 55 44.76 30.42 21.95
C ALA A 55 43.42 29.94 22.56
N GLU A 56 43.13 30.30 23.81
CA GLU A 56 41.85 30.00 24.48
C GLU A 56 40.67 30.68 23.77
N GLY A 57 40.85 31.93 23.35
CA GLY A 57 39.87 32.64 22.53
C GLY A 57 39.61 31.95 21.19
N ALA A 58 40.68 31.54 20.50
CA ALA A 58 40.57 30.81 19.23
C ALA A 58 39.88 29.44 19.41
N ALA A 59 40.21 28.69 20.47
CA ALA A 59 39.58 27.42 20.79
C ALA A 59 38.06 27.56 21.06
N THR A 60 37.67 28.61 21.79
CA THR A 60 36.25 28.93 22.06
C THR A 60 35.51 29.29 20.76
N GLY A 61 36.15 30.07 19.89
CA GLY A 61 35.61 30.38 18.56
C GLY A 61 35.42 29.13 17.70
N GLN A 62 36.39 28.22 17.71
CA GLN A 62 36.31 26.97 16.96
C GLN A 62 35.24 26.01 17.50
N ALA A 63 35.07 25.92 18.82
CA ALA A 63 33.99 25.14 19.43
C ALA A 63 32.60 25.66 19.00
N SER A 64 32.43 26.98 18.94
CA SER A 64 31.19 27.60 18.47
C SER A 64 30.92 27.31 16.99
N ALA A 65 31.96 27.37 16.14
CA ALA A 65 31.85 27.02 14.73
C ALA A 65 31.49 25.54 14.51
N LEU A 66 32.04 24.64 15.34
CA LEU A 66 31.71 23.21 15.34
C LEU A 66 30.24 22.96 15.70
N GLN A 67 29.70 23.65 16.71
CA GLN A 67 28.28 23.54 17.08
C GLN A 67 27.34 24.03 15.97
N GLN A 68 27.72 25.11 15.28
CA GLN A 68 26.95 25.61 14.12
C GLN A 68 27.00 24.62 12.95
N LEU A 69 28.17 24.02 12.71
CA LEU A 69 28.32 22.99 11.68
C LEU A 69 27.48 21.76 11.99
N ASP A 70 27.51 21.27 13.23
CA ASP A 70 26.70 20.14 13.70
C ASP A 70 25.21 20.40 13.46
N SER A 71 24.71 21.56 13.91
CA SER A 71 23.33 21.99 13.68
C SER A 71 22.95 22.03 12.19
N LYS A 72 23.87 22.47 11.32
CA LYS A 72 23.65 22.52 9.87
C LYS A 72 23.63 21.12 9.25
N VAL A 73 24.51 20.23 9.69
CA VAL A 73 24.58 18.84 9.23
C VAL A 73 23.31 18.09 9.63
N THR A 74 22.80 18.27 10.86
CA THR A 74 21.51 17.69 11.28
C THR A 74 20.37 18.18 10.39
N GLN A 75 20.25 19.49 10.19
CA GLN A 75 19.21 20.05 9.30
C GLN A 75 19.28 19.52 7.86
N GLN A 76 20.50 19.33 7.33
CA GLN A 76 20.70 18.73 6.01
C GLN A 76 20.26 17.26 5.99
N GLY A 77 20.52 16.49 7.04
CA GLY A 77 20.07 15.11 7.18
C GLY A 77 18.54 14.99 7.16
N ASP A 78 17.85 15.88 7.88
CA ASP A 78 16.39 15.93 7.91
C ASP A 78 15.82 16.29 6.52
N ALA A 79 16.40 17.30 5.87
CA ALA A 79 16.01 17.71 4.52
C ALA A 79 16.23 16.60 3.48
N LEU A 80 17.34 15.85 3.55
CA LEU A 80 17.61 14.70 2.68
C LEU A 80 16.58 13.59 2.89
N THR A 81 16.18 13.32 4.13
CA THR A 81 15.16 12.31 4.45
C THR A 81 13.79 12.69 3.87
N ALA A 82 13.41 13.97 4.00
CA ALA A 82 12.19 14.49 3.39
C ALA A 82 12.25 14.39 1.85
N GLN A 83 13.38 14.75 1.23
CA GLN A 83 13.56 14.67 -0.22
C GLN A 83 13.48 13.23 -0.73
N ALA A 84 14.05 12.26 0.00
CA ALA A 84 13.97 10.84 -0.35
C ALA A 84 12.52 10.34 -0.31
N SER A 85 11.73 10.79 0.67
CA SER A 85 10.31 10.46 0.78
C SER A 85 9.52 11.04 -0.39
N SER A 86 9.74 12.31 -0.73
CA SER A 86 9.12 12.95 -1.91
C SER A 86 9.52 12.27 -3.21
N LEU A 87 10.77 11.83 -3.36
CA LEU A 87 11.22 11.09 -4.55
C LEU A 87 10.55 9.72 -4.65
N SER A 88 10.39 9.02 -3.52
CA SER A 88 9.67 7.74 -3.48
C SER A 88 8.19 7.92 -3.88
N GLN A 89 7.54 8.99 -3.42
CA GLN A 89 6.17 9.30 -3.81
C GLN A 89 6.07 9.65 -5.29
N LEU A 90 6.99 10.49 -5.79
CA LEU A 90 7.04 10.84 -7.21
C LEU A 90 7.27 9.61 -8.09
N SER A 91 8.11 8.65 -7.66
CA SER A 91 8.31 7.39 -8.39
C SER A 91 7.00 6.61 -8.51
N ALA A 92 6.24 6.49 -7.42
CA ALA A 92 4.94 5.80 -7.46
C ALA A 92 3.93 6.53 -8.36
N GLU A 93 3.87 7.87 -8.29
CA GLU A 93 3.00 8.68 -9.16
C GLU A 93 3.38 8.54 -10.64
N VAL A 94 4.68 8.45 -10.96
CA VAL A 94 5.18 8.23 -12.33
C VAL A 94 4.85 6.81 -12.83
N ASP A 95 4.95 5.81 -11.97
CA ASP A 95 4.58 4.42 -12.32
C ASP A 95 3.08 4.32 -12.62
N ASP A 96 2.23 4.93 -11.79
CA ASP A 96 0.78 5.00 -12.02
C ASP A 96 0.43 5.75 -13.31
N ALA A 97 1.08 6.90 -13.55
CA ALA A 97 0.90 7.67 -14.78
C ALA A 97 1.34 6.88 -16.02
N SER A 98 2.44 6.14 -15.94
CA SER A 98 2.94 5.30 -17.04
C SER A 98 1.96 4.18 -17.36
N ALA A 99 1.41 3.49 -16.35
CA ALA A 99 0.39 2.46 -16.53
C ALA A 99 -0.90 3.01 -17.18
N ALA A 100 -1.32 4.22 -16.79
CA ALA A 100 -2.47 4.91 -17.39
C ALA A 100 -2.20 5.29 -18.85
N VAL A 101 -0.99 5.76 -19.16
CA VAL A 101 -0.56 6.10 -20.52
C VAL A 101 -0.47 4.85 -21.40
N GLU A 102 0.11 3.74 -20.91
CA GLU A 102 0.13 2.47 -21.66
C GLU A 102 -1.27 1.98 -21.99
N THR A 103 -2.19 2.03 -21.02
CA THR A 103 -3.61 1.69 -21.23
C THR A 103 -4.25 2.59 -22.30
N THR A 104 -3.96 3.88 -22.27
CA THR A 104 -4.50 4.85 -23.24
C THR A 104 -3.88 4.66 -24.63
N GLN A 105 -2.57 4.40 -24.72
CA GLN A 105 -1.89 4.16 -26.00
C GLN A 105 -2.36 2.87 -26.65
N GLN A 106 -2.60 1.80 -25.88
CA GLN A 106 -3.21 0.57 -26.41
C GLN A 106 -4.61 0.83 -26.97
N ALA A 107 -5.40 1.69 -26.31
CA ALA A 107 -6.71 2.10 -26.81
C ALA A 107 -6.63 2.96 -28.09
N VAL A 108 -5.68 3.89 -28.19
CA VAL A 108 -5.54 4.80 -29.34
C VAL A 108 -4.88 4.13 -30.55
N ALA A 109 -3.86 3.30 -30.36
CA ALA A 109 -3.24 2.54 -31.44
C ALA A 109 -4.23 1.54 -32.09
N GLY A 110 -5.12 0.94 -31.28
CA GLY A 110 -6.21 0.10 -31.77
C GLY A 110 -7.27 0.83 -32.58
N LEU A 111 -7.35 2.17 -32.52
CA LEU A 111 -8.31 2.97 -33.30
C LEU A 111 -7.80 3.33 -34.70
N GLN A 112 -6.49 3.29 -34.97
CA GLN A 112 -5.92 3.84 -36.22
C GLN A 112 -5.65 2.80 -37.32
N ASP A 113 -5.49 1.50 -37.01
CA ASP A 113 -4.91 0.54 -37.99
C ASP A 113 -5.81 -0.60 -38.48
N GLY A 114 -7.13 -0.56 -38.25
CA GLY A 114 -8.09 -1.46 -38.91
C GLY A 114 -9.18 -2.00 -37.98
N LEU A 115 -10.39 -2.14 -38.52
CA LEU A 115 -11.65 -2.43 -37.82
C LEU A 115 -11.73 -3.82 -37.12
N GLN A 116 -10.86 -4.07 -36.15
CA GLN A 116 -10.97 -5.11 -35.12
C GLN A 116 -10.62 -4.49 -33.75
N ALA A 117 -11.51 -3.63 -33.25
CA ALA A 117 -11.35 -3.06 -31.92
C ALA A 117 -11.67 -4.15 -30.87
N MET A 118 -10.65 -4.64 -30.17
CA MET A 118 -10.82 -5.50 -28.99
C MET A 118 -10.26 -4.78 -27.77
N TYR A 119 -11.15 -4.36 -26.87
CA TYR A 119 -10.81 -3.90 -25.53
C TYR A 119 -10.84 -5.10 -24.58
N SER A 120 -9.78 -5.36 -23.83
CA SER A 120 -9.76 -6.46 -22.88
C SER A 120 -9.13 -6.07 -21.56
N VAL A 121 -9.66 -6.64 -20.48
CA VAL A 121 -9.12 -6.53 -19.11
C VAL A 121 -8.82 -7.95 -18.63
N LYS A 122 -7.63 -8.15 -18.08
CA LYS A 122 -7.21 -9.43 -17.50
C LYS A 122 -6.61 -9.18 -16.11
N LEU A 123 -7.05 -9.96 -15.14
CA LEU A 123 -6.49 -10.04 -13.80
C LEU A 123 -5.97 -11.46 -13.59
N GLN A 124 -4.79 -11.58 -12.96
CA GLN A 124 -4.16 -12.87 -12.71
C GLN A 124 -3.47 -12.84 -11.34
N VAL A 125 -3.66 -13.90 -10.55
CA VAL A 125 -2.94 -14.14 -9.31
C VAL A 125 -2.43 -15.58 -9.29
N THR A 126 -1.21 -15.78 -8.82
CA THR A 126 -0.62 -17.12 -8.63
C THR A 126 -0.64 -17.44 -7.13
N SER A 127 -1.26 -18.55 -6.77
CA SER A 127 -1.32 -19.04 -5.38
C SER A 127 -1.05 -20.55 -5.35
N ASN A 128 -0.11 -20.99 -4.52
CA ASN A 128 0.34 -22.40 -4.44
C ASN A 128 0.70 -23.03 -5.79
N GLY A 129 1.35 -22.26 -6.68
CA GLY A 129 1.73 -22.70 -8.03
C GLY A 129 0.57 -22.83 -9.02
N LYS A 130 -0.68 -22.58 -8.60
CA LYS A 130 -1.85 -22.52 -9.48
C LYS A 130 -2.16 -21.07 -9.86
N ILE A 131 -2.36 -20.84 -11.15
CA ILE A 131 -2.79 -19.55 -11.70
C ILE A 131 -4.32 -19.47 -11.60
N TYR A 132 -4.80 -18.39 -11.01
CA TYR A 132 -6.20 -17.98 -11.03
C TYR A 132 -6.31 -16.71 -11.84
N GLY A 133 -7.12 -16.73 -12.89
CA GLY A 133 -7.30 -15.60 -13.78
C GLY A 133 -8.77 -15.31 -14.02
N ALA A 134 -9.08 -14.03 -14.17
CA ALA A 134 -10.37 -13.57 -14.65
C ALA A 134 -10.16 -12.49 -15.72
N GLY A 135 -11.01 -12.46 -16.73
CA GLY A 135 -10.92 -11.43 -17.75
C GLY A 135 -12.23 -11.17 -18.48
N MET A 136 -12.31 -10.00 -19.09
CA MET A 136 -13.41 -9.56 -19.95
C MET A 136 -12.82 -9.02 -21.24
N GLY A 137 -13.37 -9.45 -22.38
CA GLY A 137 -13.07 -8.89 -23.69
C GLY A 137 -14.33 -8.30 -24.31
N ILE A 138 -14.23 -7.12 -24.90
CA ILE A 138 -15.28 -6.46 -25.67
C ILE A 138 -14.69 -6.18 -27.04
N GLY A 139 -15.35 -6.60 -28.12
CA GLY A 139 -14.85 -6.26 -29.43
C GLY A 139 -15.81 -6.44 -30.57
N ILE A 140 -15.37 -6.00 -31.74
CA ILE A 140 -16.07 -6.19 -33.01
C ILE A 140 -15.17 -7.04 -33.90
N GLU A 141 -15.68 -8.20 -34.29
CA GLU A 141 -14.99 -9.18 -35.14
C GLU A 141 -15.60 -9.16 -36.54
N ASN A 142 -14.76 -9.20 -37.57
CA ASN A 142 -15.22 -9.34 -38.95
C ASN A 142 -15.41 -10.82 -39.26
N THR A 143 -16.64 -11.31 -39.14
CA THR A 143 -16.98 -12.70 -39.45
C THR A 143 -17.34 -12.84 -40.93
N PRO A 144 -17.33 -14.06 -41.50
CA PRO A 144 -17.84 -14.30 -42.87
C PRO A 144 -19.30 -13.85 -43.08
N SER A 145 -20.07 -13.64 -42.01
CA SER A 145 -21.45 -13.16 -42.04
C SER A 145 -21.57 -11.64 -41.79
N GLY A 146 -20.45 -10.93 -41.69
CA GLY A 146 -20.38 -9.49 -41.43
C GLY A 146 -19.76 -9.15 -40.07
N MET A 147 -19.79 -7.86 -39.73
CA MET A 147 -19.28 -7.35 -38.46
C MET A 147 -20.16 -7.84 -37.31
N GLN A 148 -19.55 -8.49 -36.31
CA GLN A 148 -20.23 -8.99 -35.12
C GLN A 148 -19.61 -8.35 -33.88
N SER A 149 -20.43 -7.67 -33.07
CA SER A 149 -20.00 -7.22 -31.74
C SER A 149 -20.16 -8.34 -30.72
N GLN A 150 -19.21 -8.44 -29.77
CA GLN A 150 -19.23 -9.45 -28.73
C GLN A 150 -18.64 -8.97 -27.40
N VAL A 151 -19.14 -9.55 -26.31
CA VAL A 151 -18.56 -9.43 -24.97
C VAL A 151 -18.33 -10.84 -24.44
N LEU A 152 -17.08 -11.12 -24.06
CA LEU A 152 -16.60 -12.43 -23.63
C LEU A 152 -16.09 -12.32 -22.20
N PHE A 153 -16.43 -13.31 -21.37
CA PHE A 153 -15.93 -13.42 -20.00
C PHE A 153 -15.18 -14.73 -19.84
N ALA A 154 -13.98 -14.68 -19.27
CA ALA A 154 -13.20 -15.85 -18.88
C ALA A 154 -13.04 -15.85 -17.36
N ALA A 155 -13.79 -16.70 -16.66
CA ALA A 155 -13.75 -16.83 -15.20
C ALA A 155 -14.35 -18.16 -14.74
N ASP A 156 -13.92 -18.66 -13.57
CA ASP A 156 -14.52 -19.83 -12.91
C ASP A 156 -15.95 -19.57 -12.42
N ARG A 157 -16.24 -18.31 -12.03
CA ARG A 157 -17.55 -17.83 -11.60
C ARG A 157 -17.79 -16.41 -12.10
N PHE A 158 -18.88 -16.21 -12.83
CA PHE A 158 -19.41 -14.89 -13.18
C PHE A 158 -20.73 -14.66 -12.43
N ALA A 159 -20.89 -13.54 -11.74
CA ALA A 159 -22.09 -13.25 -10.96
C ALA A 159 -22.46 -11.77 -11.01
N VAL A 160 -23.77 -11.49 -11.11
CA VAL A 160 -24.31 -10.17 -10.82
C VAL A 160 -24.50 -10.08 -9.30
N ILE A 161 -23.92 -9.06 -8.67
CA ILE A 161 -23.99 -8.87 -7.21
C ILE A 161 -24.84 -7.63 -6.92
N ASN A 162 -25.80 -7.75 -6.02
CA ASN A 162 -26.61 -6.65 -5.51
C ASN A 162 -26.42 -6.54 -3.99
N THR A 163 -26.08 -5.35 -3.50
CA THR A 163 -25.79 -5.01 -2.10
C THR A 163 -26.84 -4.07 -1.47
N ALA A 164 -28.07 -4.07 -1.98
CA ALA A 164 -29.15 -3.24 -1.45
C ALA A 164 -29.50 -3.58 0.02
N ASN A 165 -29.74 -2.54 0.83
CA ASN A 165 -30.18 -2.63 2.23
C ASN A 165 -29.26 -3.49 3.14
N GLY A 166 -27.97 -3.58 2.84
CA GLY A 166 -27.01 -4.34 3.64
C GLY A 166 -27.07 -5.86 3.44
N ALA A 167 -27.93 -6.36 2.55
CA ALA A 167 -27.97 -7.76 2.17
C ALA A 167 -27.27 -7.98 0.82
N ILE A 168 -26.36 -8.95 0.76
CA ILE A 168 -25.71 -9.36 -0.49
C ILE A 168 -26.58 -10.43 -1.15
N SER A 169 -26.95 -10.22 -2.41
CA SER A 169 -27.67 -11.20 -3.23
C SER A 169 -27.03 -11.33 -4.61
N THR A 170 -27.17 -12.52 -5.22
CA THR A 170 -26.66 -12.80 -6.56
C THR A 170 -27.76 -13.36 -7.47
N PRO A 171 -28.56 -12.53 -8.14
CA PRO A 171 -29.71 -12.99 -8.91
C PRO A 171 -29.33 -13.82 -10.15
N PHE A 172 -28.11 -13.68 -10.65
CA PHE A 172 -27.57 -14.41 -11.80
C PHE A 172 -26.14 -14.85 -11.53
N VAL A 173 -25.86 -16.15 -11.71
CA VAL A 173 -24.53 -16.73 -11.54
C VAL A 173 -24.26 -17.77 -12.62
N VAL A 174 -23.11 -17.70 -13.27
CA VAL A 174 -22.54 -18.76 -14.10
C VAL A 174 -21.37 -19.37 -13.35
N GLN A 175 -21.44 -20.66 -13.07
CA GLN A 175 -20.37 -21.41 -12.39
C GLN A 175 -20.52 -22.91 -12.67
N ALA A 176 -19.41 -23.64 -12.68
CA ALA A 176 -19.41 -25.10 -12.90
C ALA A 176 -20.21 -25.53 -14.16
N GLY A 177 -20.20 -24.71 -15.21
CA GLY A 177 -20.91 -24.97 -16.46
C GLY A 177 -22.43 -24.79 -16.41
N GLN A 178 -22.98 -24.21 -15.33
CA GLN A 178 -24.42 -24.00 -15.16
C GLN A 178 -24.76 -22.54 -14.90
N VAL A 179 -25.95 -22.14 -15.34
CA VAL A 179 -26.55 -20.84 -15.05
C VAL A 179 -27.55 -21.01 -13.91
N TYR A 180 -27.37 -20.24 -12.85
CA TYR A 180 -28.28 -20.16 -11.71
C TYR A 180 -28.99 -18.80 -11.75
N ILE A 181 -30.32 -18.85 -11.72
CA ILE A 181 -31.18 -17.66 -11.69
C ILE A 181 -32.17 -17.82 -10.53
N ASN A 182 -32.16 -16.88 -9.59
CA ASN A 182 -33.05 -16.94 -8.44
C ASN A 182 -34.51 -16.66 -8.83
N SER A 183 -34.73 -15.73 -9.75
CA SER A 183 -36.03 -15.38 -10.32
C SER A 183 -35.83 -14.75 -11.71
N ALA A 184 -36.73 -15.04 -12.65
CA ALA A 184 -36.71 -14.49 -14.00
C ALA A 184 -38.11 -14.01 -14.39
N ILE A 185 -38.18 -12.79 -14.93
CA ILE A 185 -39.36 -12.31 -15.67
C ILE A 185 -38.96 -12.33 -17.14
N ILE A 186 -39.68 -13.10 -17.95
CA ILE A 186 -39.38 -13.30 -19.37
C ILE A 186 -40.62 -12.88 -20.16
N GLY A 187 -40.46 -11.93 -21.09
CA GLY A 187 -41.56 -11.45 -21.93
C GLY A 187 -42.08 -12.56 -22.85
N ASP A 188 -41.21 -13.05 -23.73
CA ASP A 188 -41.46 -14.20 -24.61
C ASP A 188 -40.37 -15.26 -24.41
N SER A 189 -40.78 -16.52 -24.26
CA SER A 189 -39.87 -17.65 -24.06
C SER A 189 -40.16 -18.76 -25.07
N THR A 190 -39.12 -19.15 -25.82
CA THR A 190 -39.14 -20.36 -26.65
C THR A 190 -38.21 -21.38 -26.00
N VAL A 191 -38.75 -22.53 -25.62
CA VAL A 191 -37.98 -23.62 -25.00
C VAL A 191 -38.13 -24.87 -25.85
N THR A 192 -37.02 -25.34 -26.43
CA THR A 192 -37.04 -26.56 -27.26
C THR A 192 -37.48 -27.78 -26.46
N MET A 193 -36.85 -28.01 -25.31
CA MET A 193 -37.26 -29.00 -24.31
C MET A 193 -36.75 -28.60 -22.91
N GLN A 194 -37.57 -28.80 -21.87
CA GLN A 194 -37.22 -28.50 -20.48
C GLN A 194 -37.29 -29.76 -19.62
N LYS A 195 -36.30 -29.96 -18.74
CA LYS A 195 -36.38 -30.93 -17.65
C LYS A 195 -36.88 -30.24 -16.40
N ILE A 196 -37.94 -30.77 -15.78
CA ILE A 196 -38.53 -30.26 -14.54
C ILE A 196 -38.15 -31.21 -13.40
N ALA A 197 -37.54 -30.67 -12.34
CA ALA A 197 -37.05 -31.48 -11.21
C ALA A 197 -38.15 -31.87 -10.21
N ASP A 198 -39.24 -31.09 -10.14
CA ASP A 198 -40.34 -31.34 -9.21
C ASP A 198 -41.70 -31.04 -9.83
N VAL A 199 -42.09 -29.76 -9.90
CA VAL A 199 -43.40 -29.34 -10.41
C VAL A 199 -43.28 -28.09 -11.27
N LEU A 200 -44.23 -27.93 -12.17
CA LEU A 200 -44.54 -26.67 -12.84
C LEU A 200 -45.99 -26.33 -12.52
N GLN A 201 -46.24 -25.16 -11.92
CA GLN A 201 -47.57 -24.81 -11.42
C GLN A 201 -47.80 -23.30 -11.39
N SER A 202 -49.07 -22.90 -11.31
CA SER A 202 -49.43 -21.52 -11.02
C SER A 202 -49.04 -21.13 -9.58
N THR A 203 -48.80 -19.84 -9.36
CA THR A 203 -48.43 -19.30 -8.04
C THR A 203 -49.55 -19.37 -7.02
N ASP A 204 -50.80 -19.49 -7.47
CA ASP A 204 -52.03 -19.50 -6.67
C ASP A 204 -52.66 -20.91 -6.54
N TYR A 205 -51.93 -21.96 -6.94
CA TYR A 205 -52.42 -23.33 -6.98
C TYR A 205 -52.89 -23.83 -5.59
N ILE A 206 -54.10 -24.37 -5.56
CA ILE A 206 -54.70 -25.07 -4.41
C ILE A 206 -55.30 -26.37 -4.95
N ALA A 207 -54.83 -27.50 -4.43
CA ALA A 207 -55.24 -28.83 -4.88
C ALA A 207 -56.78 -29.00 -4.88
N GLY A 208 -57.30 -29.42 -6.04
CA GLY A 208 -58.70 -29.64 -6.33
C GLY A 208 -59.58 -28.39 -6.41
N GLN A 209 -59.02 -27.18 -6.29
CA GLN A 209 -59.79 -25.94 -6.13
C GLN A 209 -59.42 -24.82 -7.10
N ARG A 210 -58.13 -24.51 -7.27
CA ARG A 210 -57.68 -23.37 -8.07
C ARG A 210 -56.30 -23.60 -8.69
N GLY A 211 -56.06 -22.98 -9.85
CA GLY A 211 -54.78 -23.00 -10.53
C GLY A 211 -54.50 -24.32 -11.24
N TRP A 212 -53.27 -24.47 -11.72
CA TRP A 212 -52.84 -25.67 -12.44
C TRP A 212 -51.52 -26.20 -11.91
N ARG A 213 -51.29 -27.50 -12.06
CA ARG A 213 -50.07 -28.18 -11.63
C ARG A 213 -49.74 -29.35 -12.54
N LEU A 214 -48.51 -29.38 -13.01
CA LEU A 214 -47.86 -30.51 -13.66
C LEU A 214 -46.76 -31.04 -12.75
N THR A 215 -46.83 -32.32 -12.40
CA THR A 215 -45.85 -32.99 -11.53
C THR A 215 -44.87 -33.81 -12.35
N LYS A 216 -43.64 -33.99 -11.85
CA LYS A 216 -42.65 -34.92 -12.44
C LYS A 216 -43.14 -36.37 -12.53
N ALA A 217 -44.13 -36.75 -11.71
CA ALA A 217 -44.74 -38.07 -11.72
C ALA A 217 -45.77 -38.24 -12.88
N GLY A 218 -45.98 -37.21 -13.70
CA GLY A 218 -46.85 -37.26 -14.88
C GLY A 218 -48.32 -36.96 -14.57
N SER A 219 -48.66 -36.47 -13.38
CA SER A 219 -50.01 -35.97 -13.11
C SER A 219 -50.14 -34.50 -13.52
N PHE A 220 -51.19 -34.20 -14.29
CA PHE A 220 -51.58 -32.84 -14.66
C PHE A 220 -52.97 -32.52 -14.10
N GLU A 221 -53.08 -31.39 -13.41
CA GLU A 221 -54.30 -30.90 -12.81
C GLU A 221 -54.57 -29.49 -13.32
N LEU A 222 -55.80 -29.27 -13.79
CA LEU A 222 -56.28 -27.99 -14.26
C LEU A 222 -57.60 -27.67 -13.53
N ASN A 223 -57.55 -26.72 -12.61
CA ASN A 223 -58.73 -26.22 -11.91
C ASN A 223 -59.21 -24.91 -12.53
N SER A 224 -60.49 -24.63 -12.33
CA SER A 224 -61.04 -23.32 -12.67
C SER A 224 -60.36 -22.19 -11.89
N THR A 225 -60.44 -20.97 -12.45
CA THR A 225 -60.00 -19.73 -11.79
C THR A 225 -60.91 -19.32 -10.63
N VAL A 226 -62.11 -19.91 -10.53
CA VAL A 226 -63.08 -19.71 -9.44
C VAL A 226 -63.19 -20.99 -8.62
N ALA A 227 -62.98 -20.87 -7.31
CA ALA A 227 -63.06 -22.01 -6.39
C ALA A 227 -64.44 -22.68 -6.44
N GLY A 228 -64.46 -24.02 -6.55
CA GLY A 228 -65.70 -24.81 -6.59
C GLY A 228 -66.35 -24.93 -7.97
N GLN A 229 -65.69 -24.49 -9.03
CA GLN A 229 -66.08 -24.82 -10.41
C GLN A 229 -65.45 -26.16 -10.84
N GLY A 230 -65.78 -26.63 -12.05
CA GLY A 230 -65.27 -27.91 -12.57
C GLY A 230 -63.73 -27.99 -12.64
N ARG A 231 -63.20 -29.21 -12.64
CA ARG A 231 -61.75 -29.50 -12.73
C ARG A 231 -61.44 -30.66 -13.67
N LEU A 232 -60.24 -30.65 -14.25
CA LEU A 232 -59.65 -31.74 -15.02
C LEU A 232 -58.45 -32.31 -14.29
N VAL A 233 -58.38 -33.64 -14.18
CA VAL A 233 -57.23 -34.37 -13.63
C VAL A 233 -56.80 -35.43 -14.63
N MET A 234 -55.51 -35.43 -14.96
CA MET A 234 -54.85 -36.44 -15.77
C MET A 234 -53.79 -37.14 -14.92
N THR A 235 -53.74 -38.46 -15.03
CA THR A 235 -52.68 -39.31 -14.49
C THR A 235 -52.14 -40.21 -15.60
N ASN A 236 -51.18 -41.07 -15.26
CA ASN A 236 -50.67 -42.11 -16.16
C ASN A 236 -51.73 -43.15 -16.59
N GLN A 237 -52.92 -43.18 -15.99
CA GLN A 237 -53.96 -44.18 -16.27
C GLN A 237 -55.27 -43.58 -16.78
N ARG A 238 -55.59 -42.33 -16.42
CA ARG A 238 -56.91 -41.75 -16.67
C ARG A 238 -56.91 -40.24 -16.87
N ILE A 239 -57.94 -39.77 -17.57
CA ILE A 239 -58.37 -38.38 -17.66
C ILE A 239 -59.76 -38.30 -17.06
N GLU A 240 -59.95 -37.40 -16.09
CA GLU A 240 -61.21 -37.22 -15.36
C GLU A 240 -61.64 -35.76 -15.39
N ILE A 241 -62.93 -35.52 -15.66
CA ILE A 241 -63.54 -34.20 -15.64
C ILE A 241 -64.66 -34.21 -14.61
N TYR A 242 -64.58 -33.28 -13.66
CA TYR A 242 -65.56 -33.09 -12.59
C TYR A 242 -66.34 -31.80 -12.83
N ASP A 243 -67.62 -31.79 -12.49
CA ASP A 243 -68.42 -30.56 -12.47
C ASP A 243 -68.20 -29.73 -11.20
N VAL A 244 -68.97 -28.65 -11.09
CA VAL A 244 -68.96 -27.70 -9.95
C VAL A 244 -69.33 -28.34 -8.61
N ASN A 245 -70.07 -29.44 -8.63
CA ASN A 245 -70.48 -30.17 -7.43
C ASN A 245 -69.48 -31.28 -7.08
N GLY A 246 -68.33 -31.36 -7.78
CA GLY A 246 -67.35 -32.41 -7.62
C GLY A 246 -67.80 -33.77 -8.18
N VAL A 247 -68.86 -33.81 -9.00
CA VAL A 247 -69.37 -35.03 -9.61
C VAL A 247 -68.55 -35.34 -10.86
N LEU A 248 -68.02 -36.56 -10.95
CA LEU A 248 -67.34 -37.06 -12.14
C LEU A 248 -68.33 -37.13 -13.31
N ARG A 249 -68.05 -36.38 -14.38
CA ARG A 249 -68.89 -36.32 -15.59
C ARG A 249 -68.29 -37.07 -16.76
N VAL A 250 -66.96 -37.10 -16.86
CA VAL A 250 -66.23 -37.80 -17.91
C VAL A 250 -65.06 -38.53 -17.31
N ARG A 251 -64.88 -39.79 -17.70
CA ARG A 251 -63.68 -40.58 -17.43
C ARG A 251 -63.24 -41.27 -18.72
N LEU A 252 -61.97 -41.13 -19.06
CA LEU A 252 -61.31 -41.79 -20.18
C LEU A 252 -60.04 -42.46 -19.65
N GLY A 253 -59.72 -43.68 -20.07
CA GLY A 253 -58.49 -44.37 -19.63
C GLY A 253 -58.65 -45.88 -19.51
N ILE A 254 -57.75 -46.51 -18.77
CA ILE A 254 -57.86 -47.93 -18.41
C ILE A 254 -58.54 -47.99 -17.04
N TRP A 255 -59.61 -48.77 -16.94
CA TRP A 255 -60.39 -48.97 -15.72
C TRP A 255 -60.73 -50.44 -15.51
#